data_AF-A0A9D4QM99-F1
#
_entry.id   AF-A0A9D4QM99-F1
#
_cell.length_a   1.000
_cell.length_b   1.000
_cell.length_c   1.000
_cell.angle_alpha   90.00
_cell.angle_beta   90.00
_cell.angle_gamma   90.00
#
_symmetry.space_group_name_H-M   'P 1'
#
loop_
_entity.id
_entity.type
_entity.pdbx_description
1 polymer ?
#
loop_
_entity_poly.entity_id
_entity_poly.type
_entity_poly.pdbx_seq_one_letter_code
_entity_poly.pdbx_strand_id
1 'polypeptide(L)'
;MSIDFVTGSHPETKKITKIDGKECTDRFDVHVTTGQEVALGSSNVVKTYIPICRTHSDIIFEFYASTDTNPSYITDPNCRKIGHLIVDVASSGDDLSVIVKMIFGDTELRVEAVENATQKPSRCTPNFLG
;
A
#
# COMPACT_ATOMS: atom_id res chain seq x y z
N MET A 1 3.44 4.08 -0.90
CA MET A 1 2.73 5.36 -1.12
C MET A 1 3.75 6.49 -1.17
N SER A 2 3.43 7.59 -1.85
CA SER A 2 4.21 8.83 -1.79
C SER A 2 3.31 10.00 -1.39
N ILE A 3 3.94 11.07 -0.90
CA ILE A 3 3.32 12.34 -0.54
C ILE A 3 4.18 13.49 -1.07
N ASP A 4 3.67 14.71 -1.03
CA ASP A 4 4.48 15.88 -1.39
C ASP A 4 5.74 15.99 -0.51
N PHE A 5 6.87 16.29 -1.13
CA PHE A 5 8.14 16.42 -0.43
C PHE A 5 8.26 17.80 0.23
N VAL A 6 8.43 17.83 1.55
CA VAL A 6 8.67 19.06 2.32
C VAL A 6 10.13 19.13 2.74
N THR A 7 10.87 20.07 2.16
CA THR A 7 12.28 20.34 2.49
C THR A 7 12.45 20.63 3.98
N GLY A 8 13.42 19.99 4.62
CA GLY A 8 13.69 20.12 6.05
C GLY A 8 12.82 19.25 6.96
N SER A 9 11.68 18.75 6.47
CA SER A 9 10.83 17.79 7.19
C SER A 9 11.04 16.35 6.75
N HIS A 10 11.29 16.13 5.45
CA HIS A 10 11.51 14.79 4.89
C HIS A 10 13.00 14.55 4.59
N PRO A 11 13.51 13.32 4.79
CA PRO A 11 14.89 12.99 4.42
C PRO A 11 15.12 13.15 2.92
N GLU A 12 16.19 13.83 2.53
CA GLU A 12 16.52 14.05 1.11
C GLU A 12 16.74 12.73 0.34
N THR A 13 17.16 11.66 1.01
CA THR A 13 17.28 10.31 0.41
C THR A 13 15.93 9.72 -0.03
N LYS A 14 14.80 10.25 0.45
CA LYS A 14 13.44 9.85 0.09
C LYS A 14 12.81 10.74 -0.97
N LYS A 15 13.56 11.70 -1.52
CA LYS A 15 13.06 12.66 -2.50
C LYS A 15 13.15 12.10 -3.92
N ILE A 16 12.04 12.15 -4.63
CA ILE A 16 11.96 11.90 -6.07
C ILE A 16 11.52 13.20 -6.75
N THR A 17 12.24 13.61 -7.80
CA THR A 17 11.83 14.75 -8.65
C THR A 17 11.07 14.23 -9.85
N LYS A 18 9.88 14.76 -10.08
CA LYS A 18 8.99 14.46 -11.20
C LYS A 18 8.69 15.72 -12.00
N ILE A 19 7.97 15.57 -13.11
CA ILE A 19 7.58 16.69 -13.98
C ILE A 19 6.65 17.67 -13.25
N ASP A 20 5.81 17.15 -12.36
CA ASP A 20 4.76 17.86 -11.63
C ASP A 20 5.16 18.30 -10.22
N GLY A 21 6.30 17.84 -9.71
CA GLY A 21 6.75 18.24 -8.37
C GLY A 21 7.84 17.37 -7.76
N LYS A 22 8.00 17.50 -6.45
CA LYS A 22 8.90 16.67 -5.64
C LYS A 22 8.05 15.83 -4.71
N GLU A 23 8.28 14.52 -4.70
CA GLU A 23 7.57 13.58 -3.83
C GLU A 23 8.52 12.91 -2.85
N CYS A 24 7.96 12.51 -1.70
CA CYS A 24 8.59 11.68 -0.70
C CYS A 24 8.14 10.22 -0.89
N THR A 25 9.06 9.34 -1.28
CA THR A 25 8.81 7.91 -1.50
C THR A 25 8.95 7.10 -0.21
N ASP A 26 8.59 5.81 -0.32
CA ASP A 26 8.83 4.77 0.69
C ASP A 26 8.09 5.03 2.00
N ARG A 27 7.02 5.83 1.97
CA ARG A 27 6.17 6.06 3.14
C ARG A 27 5.49 4.77 3.55
N PHE A 28 5.54 4.49 4.85
CA PHE A 28 4.74 3.44 5.45
C PHE A 28 3.28 3.90 5.49
N ASP A 29 2.42 3.24 4.72
CA ASP A 29 1.01 3.58 4.65
C ASP A 29 0.18 2.71 5.60
N VAL A 30 -0.12 3.25 6.78
CA VAL A 30 -0.74 2.51 7.90
C VAL A 30 -2.20 2.19 7.59
N HIS A 31 -2.52 0.91 7.48
CA HIS A 31 -3.91 0.42 7.34
C HIS A 31 -4.55 0.07 8.68
N VAL A 32 -3.75 -0.48 9.59
CA VAL A 32 -4.14 -0.86 10.95
C VAL A 32 -2.98 -0.54 11.89
N THR A 33 -3.29 -0.02 13.07
CA THR A 33 -2.31 0.25 14.12
C THR A 33 -2.42 -0.79 15.25
N THR A 34 -1.31 -1.07 15.93
CA THR A 34 -1.31 -1.91 17.14
C THR A 34 -2.35 -1.44 18.15
N GLY A 35 -3.20 -2.36 18.60
CA GLY A 35 -4.30 -2.07 19.53
C GLY A 35 -5.60 -1.59 18.88
N GLN A 36 -5.63 -1.39 17.56
CA GLN A 36 -6.86 -1.11 16.83
C GLN A 36 -7.72 -2.38 16.75
N GLU A 37 -8.98 -2.26 17.16
CA GLU A 37 -9.97 -3.33 16.97
C GLU A 37 -10.35 -3.45 15.49
N VAL A 38 -10.31 -4.68 14.97
CA VAL A 38 -10.73 -5.01 13.60
C VAL A 38 -11.72 -6.16 13.65
N ALA A 39 -12.80 -6.04 12.87
CA ALA A 39 -13.80 -7.10 12.77
C ALA A 39 -13.24 -8.26 11.93
N LEU A 40 -13.18 -9.45 12.53
CA LEU A 40 -12.67 -10.64 11.85
C LEU A 40 -13.55 -11.01 10.64
N GLY A 41 -12.90 -11.48 9.57
CA GLY A 41 -13.53 -11.90 8.32
C GLY A 41 -14.20 -10.77 7.52
N SER A 42 -14.16 -9.53 8.01
CA SER A 42 -14.81 -8.38 7.37
C SER A 42 -13.79 -7.56 6.59
N SER A 43 -14.25 -6.91 5.51
CA SER A 43 -13.43 -6.03 4.67
C SER A 43 -13.54 -4.56 5.11
N ASN A 44 -13.45 -4.29 6.41
CA ASN A 44 -13.65 -2.92 6.94
C ASN A 44 -12.39 -2.05 6.83
N VAL A 45 -11.25 -2.66 6.56
CA VAL A 45 -9.99 -1.96 6.32
C VAL A 45 -9.80 -1.81 4.82
N VAL A 46 -10.15 -0.64 4.29
CA VAL A 46 -10.18 -0.34 2.85
C VAL A 46 -9.45 0.95 2.55
N LYS A 47 -8.62 0.95 1.52
CA LYS A 47 -8.00 2.15 0.95
C LYS A 47 -8.02 2.11 -0.57
N THR A 48 -8.11 3.29 -1.17
CA THR A 48 -8.07 3.45 -2.63
C THR A 48 -6.75 4.07 -3.04
N TYR A 49 -6.14 3.53 -4.07
CA TYR A 49 -4.85 3.96 -4.61
C TYR A 49 -4.98 4.35 -6.06
N ILE A 50 -4.19 5.34 -6.47
CA ILE A 50 -4.04 5.74 -7.88
C ILE A 50 -2.55 5.63 -8.20
N PRO A 51 -2.16 4.99 -9.31
CA PRO A 51 -0.76 4.88 -9.68
C PRO A 51 -0.19 6.26 -9.95
N ILE A 52 1.05 6.45 -9.51
CA ILE A 52 1.72 7.74 -9.66
C ILE A 52 2.19 7.97 -11.10
N CYS A 53 2.36 6.90 -11.88
CA CYS A 53 2.66 6.97 -13.31
C CYS A 53 1.64 6.13 -14.08
N ARG A 54 0.96 6.75 -15.04
CA ARG A 54 -0.09 6.10 -15.85
C ARG A 54 0.45 5.20 -16.98
N THR A 55 1.76 5.11 -17.13
CA THR A 55 2.39 4.38 -18.25
C THR A 55 2.64 2.90 -17.95
N HIS A 56 2.46 2.45 -16.71
CA HIS A 56 2.71 1.06 -16.34
C HIS A 56 1.46 0.19 -16.56
N SER A 57 1.67 -1.01 -17.10
CA SER A 57 0.63 -2.04 -17.26
C SER A 57 0.23 -2.70 -15.95
N ASP A 58 1.03 -2.54 -14.90
CA ASP A 58 0.87 -3.21 -13.62
C ASP A 58 1.16 -2.28 -12.44
N ILE A 59 0.46 -2.51 -11.33
CA ILE A 59 0.70 -1.89 -10.03
C ILE A 59 1.17 -2.96 -9.05
N ILE A 60 2.31 -2.70 -8.39
CA ILE A 60 2.85 -3.57 -7.35
C ILE A 60 2.50 -2.99 -5.99
N PHE A 61 1.69 -3.72 -5.23
CA PHE A 61 1.46 -3.47 -3.82
C PHE A 61 2.43 -4.29 -2.99
N GLU A 62 3.16 -3.63 -2.11
CA GLU A 62 4.00 -4.29 -1.13
C GLU A 62 3.40 -4.10 0.26
N PHE A 63 3.31 -5.18 1.03
CA PHE A 63 2.74 -5.16 2.36
C PHE A 63 3.85 -5.27 3.38
N TYR A 64 3.76 -4.43 4.41
CA TYR A 64 4.75 -4.33 5.48
C TYR A 64 4.07 -4.43 6.84
N ALA A 65 4.79 -5.02 7.80
CA ALA A 65 4.47 -4.94 9.22
C ALA A 65 5.59 -4.17 9.93
N SER A 66 5.26 -3.47 11.01
CA SER A 66 6.23 -2.79 11.86
C SER A 66 5.96 -3.07 13.33
N THR A 67 7.01 -3.14 14.14
CA THR A 67 6.91 -3.17 15.60
C THR A 67 6.81 -1.77 16.21
N ASP A 68 7.04 -0.70 15.44
CA ASP A 68 6.85 0.68 15.87
C ASP A 68 5.37 1.07 15.86
N THR A 69 4.96 1.88 16.84
CA THR A 69 3.58 2.40 16.90
C THR A 69 3.28 3.48 15.86
N ASN A 70 4.32 4.11 15.31
CA ASN A 70 4.21 5.16 14.31
C ASN A 70 5.35 5.08 13.27
N PRO A 71 5.37 4.03 12.42
CA PRO A 71 6.39 3.88 11.40
C PRO A 71 6.27 4.99 10.36
N SER A 72 7.42 5.51 9.90
CA SER A 72 7.44 6.58 8.90
C SER A 72 7.74 6.04 7.51
N TYR A 73 8.72 5.14 7.40
CA TYR A 73 9.18 4.60 6.14
C TYR A 73 9.22 3.08 6.16
N ILE A 74 9.00 2.46 5.00
CA ILE A 74 9.13 1.01 4.84
C ILE A 74 10.57 0.53 4.99
N THR A 75 11.54 1.45 4.94
CA THR A 75 12.97 1.18 5.17
C THR A 75 13.41 1.39 6.62
N ASP A 76 12.48 1.74 7.52
CA ASP A 76 12.81 1.88 8.94
C ASP A 76 13.23 0.50 9.51
N PRO A 77 14.17 0.43 10.48
CA PRO A 77 14.73 -0.84 10.96
C PRO A 77 13.70 -1.85 11.49
N ASN A 78 12.59 -1.33 12.02
CA ASN A 78 11.50 -2.13 12.60
C ASN A 78 10.43 -2.54 11.58
N CYS A 79 10.59 -2.17 10.30
CA CYS A 79 9.69 -2.51 9.22
C CYS A 79 10.16 -3.78 8.49
N ARG A 80 9.23 -4.69 8.23
CA ARG A 80 9.46 -5.96 7.52
C ARG A 80 8.44 -6.13 6.41
N LYS A 81 8.90 -6.46 5.20
CA LYS A 81 8.01 -6.87 4.09
C LYS A 81 7.40 -8.23 4.41
N ILE A 82 6.06 -8.30 4.40
CA ILE A 82 5.27 -9.49 4.72
C ILE A 82 4.60 -10.10 3.48
N GLY A 83 4.58 -9.39 2.36
CA GLY A 83 4.01 -9.89 1.13
C GLY A 83 4.03 -8.86 0.00
N HIS A 84 3.52 -9.26 -1.15
CA HIS A 84 3.25 -8.37 -2.27
C HIS A 84 2.08 -8.89 -3.09
N LEU A 85 1.50 -8.03 -3.93
CA LEU A 85 0.45 -8.33 -4.88
C LEU A 85 0.67 -7.50 -6.14
N ILE A 86 0.59 -8.16 -7.30
CA ILE A 86 0.66 -7.50 -8.60
C ILE A 86 -0.77 -7.40 -9.13
N VAL A 87 -1.16 -6.20 -9.55
CA VAL A 87 -2.46 -5.90 -10.14
C VAL A 87 -2.24 -5.43 -11.57
N ASP A 88 -2.75 -6.19 -12.52
CA ASP A 88 -2.78 -5.82 -13.94
C ASP A 88 -3.82 -4.71 -14.11
N VAL A 89 -3.38 -3.58 -14.66
CA VAL A 89 -4.19 -2.39 -14.92
C VAL A 89 -4.17 -1.99 -16.40
N ALA A 90 -3.62 -2.84 -17.28
CA ALA A 90 -3.39 -2.50 -18.69
C ALA A 90 -4.68 -2.15 -19.46
N SER A 91 -5.83 -2.67 -19.02
CA SER A 91 -7.12 -2.46 -19.66
C SER A 91 -8.02 -1.42 -18.98
N SER A 92 -7.51 -0.73 -17.96
CA SER A 92 -8.34 0.13 -17.10
C SER A 92 -8.54 1.57 -17.56
N GLY A 93 -8.02 1.89 -18.76
CA GLY A 93 -8.29 3.16 -19.43
C GLY A 93 -7.81 4.35 -18.61
N ASP A 94 -8.70 5.33 -18.40
CA ASP A 94 -8.37 6.57 -17.67
C ASP A 94 -8.49 6.42 -16.15
N ASP A 95 -9.22 5.41 -15.64
CA ASP A 95 -9.41 5.16 -14.22
C ASP A 95 -8.57 3.95 -13.77
N LEU A 96 -7.33 4.25 -13.39
CA LEU A 96 -6.39 3.26 -12.86
C LEU A 96 -6.53 3.08 -11.34
N SER A 97 -7.65 3.49 -10.74
CA SER A 97 -7.82 3.36 -9.29
C SER A 97 -7.96 1.90 -8.86
N VAL A 98 -7.30 1.55 -7.76
CA VAL A 98 -7.33 0.21 -7.18
C VAL A 98 -7.77 0.31 -5.73
N ILE A 99 -8.81 -0.44 -5.39
CA ILE A 99 -9.34 -0.56 -4.03
C ILE A 99 -8.66 -1.76 -3.38
N VAL A 100 -7.88 -1.52 -2.33
CA VAL A 100 -7.23 -2.56 -1.52
C VAL A 100 -8.02 -2.76 -0.25
N LYS A 101 -8.38 -4.02 0.03
CA LYS A 101 -9.10 -4.46 1.23
C LYS A 101 -8.24 -5.43 2.01
N MET A 102 -8.02 -5.14 3.28
CA MET A 102 -7.37 -6.06 4.21
C MET A 102 -8.42 -6.76 5.06
N ILE A 103 -8.36 -8.09 5.09
CA ILE A 103 -9.32 -8.97 5.76
C ILE A 103 -8.55 -9.79 6.77
N PHE A 104 -8.78 -9.50 8.04
CA PHE A 104 -8.13 -10.18 9.16
C PHE A 104 -8.96 -11.39 9.54
N GLY A 105 -8.41 -12.58 9.32
CA GLY A 105 -8.89 -13.83 9.92
C GLY A 105 -8.32 -14.01 11.31
N ASP A 106 -8.53 -15.19 11.89
CA ASP A 106 -8.02 -15.53 13.22
C ASP A 106 -6.47 -15.64 13.21
N THR A 107 -5.94 -16.38 12.24
CA THR A 107 -4.49 -16.62 12.09
C THR A 107 -3.93 -16.14 10.75
N GLU A 108 -4.75 -15.50 9.91
CA GLU A 108 -4.39 -15.17 8.53
C GLU A 108 -4.77 -13.73 8.19
N LEU A 109 -3.92 -13.07 7.41
CA LEU A 109 -4.25 -11.80 6.76
C LEU A 109 -4.49 -12.08 5.28
N ARG A 110 -5.67 -11.78 4.77
CA ARG A 110 -5.98 -11.83 3.34
C ARG A 110 -6.08 -10.42 2.78
N VAL A 111 -5.45 -10.19 1.63
CA VAL A 111 -5.59 -8.94 0.89
C VAL A 111 -6.31 -9.19 -0.42
N GLU A 112 -7.27 -8.33 -0.73
CA GLU A 112 -7.96 -8.27 -2.03
C GLU A 112 -7.72 -6.88 -2.63
N ALA A 113 -7.18 -6.80 -3.84
CA ALA A 113 -7.09 -5.58 -4.62
C ALA A 113 -8.03 -5.68 -5.81
N VAL A 114 -8.90 -4.69 -5.98
CA VAL A 114 -9.89 -4.63 -7.07
C VAL A 114 -9.61 -3.37 -7.89
N GLU A 115 -9.23 -3.58 -9.14
CA GLU A 115 -9.09 -2.49 -10.11
C GLU A 115 -10.48 -2.01 -10.55
N ASN A 116 -10.69 -0.69 -10.56
CA ASN A 116 -12.04 -0.12 -10.59
C ASN A 116 -12.73 -0.25 -11.95
N ALA A 117 -12.01 -0.24 -13.06
CA ALA A 117 -12.61 -0.29 -14.39
C ALA A 117 -13.03 -1.72 -14.78
N THR A 118 -12.18 -2.72 -14.53
CA THR A 118 -12.47 -4.13 -14.88
C THR A 118 -13.18 -4.91 -13.77
N GLN A 119 -13.17 -4.39 -12.54
CA GLN A 119 -13.68 -5.07 -11.33
C GLN A 119 -13.02 -6.44 -11.09
N LYS A 120 -11.83 -6.69 -11.67
CA LYS A 120 -11.11 -7.95 -11.54
C LYS A 120 -10.35 -7.98 -10.20
N PRO A 121 -10.63 -8.95 -9.31
CA PRO A 121 -9.92 -9.03 -8.03
C PRO A 121 -8.60 -9.80 -8.17
N SER A 122 -7.53 -9.23 -7.63
CA SER A 122 -6.27 -9.90 -7.32
C SER A 122 -6.17 -10.14 -5.81
N ARG A 123 -5.57 -11.26 -5.38
CA ARG A 123 -5.52 -11.65 -3.97
C ARG A 123 -4.16 -12.17 -3.55
N CYS A 124 -3.79 -11.97 -2.28
CA CYS A 124 -2.68 -12.67 -1.64
C CYS A 124 -2.94 -12.86 -0.14
N THR A 125 -2.10 -13.69 0.49
CA THR A 125 -2.11 -13.93 1.94
C THR A 125 -0.72 -13.59 2.51
N PRO A 126 -0.47 -12.33 2.91
CA PRO A 126 0.83 -11.93 3.48
C PRO A 126 1.16 -12.70 4.77
N ASN A 127 2.43 -13.07 4.94
CA ASN A 127 2.90 -13.71 6.17
C ASN A 127 3.19 -12.66 7.25
N PHE A 128 2.16 -12.32 8.02
CA PHE A 128 2.29 -11.35 9.11
C PHE A 128 2.92 -11.94 10.39
N LEU A 129 2.89 -13.27 10.58
CA LEU A 129 3.38 -13.94 11.79
C LEU A 129 4.88 -14.25 11.79
N GLY A 130 5.52 -14.31 10.61
CA GLY A 130 6.94 -14.69 10.52
C GLY A 130 7.13 -16.16 10.25
#